data_AF-A0A7S0GHW9-F1
#
_entry.id   AF-A0A7S0GHW9-F1
#
_cell.length_a   1.000
_cell.length_b   1.000
_cell.length_c   1.000
_cell.angle_alpha   90.00
_cell.angle_beta   90.00
_cell.angle_gamma   90.00
#
_symmetry.space_group_name_H-M   'P 1'
#
loop_
_entity.id
_entity.type
_entity.pdbx_description
1 polymer ?
#
loop_
_entity_poly.entity_id
_entity_poly.type
_entity_poly.pdbx_seq_one_letter_code
_entity_poly.pdbx_strand_id
1 'polypeptide(L)'
;VVDIVGQIKKHILAPRAKTQLSLNLYFQGAAVQLSERYTDQTKMLFLCLVYAPIFPSAYFIGGVSMFIQYYVDKYCLLRVWANAPHIGTQLEKSRRKVMYIVLVIHALFTAFLWGSFPFDDVCAGADAEDSTVGRHDVSSMYDKTDTSFPIEIGKNPKLVQQCTESFNFATFREIGSKGRKAWMLGENQEGITYLLEWTSLVILITWVIGVSGKKF
;
A
#
# COMPACT_ATOMS: atom_id res chain seq x y z
N VAL A 1 22.77 8.52 -2.65
CA VAL A 1 23.08 9.60 -3.62
C VAL A 1 24.53 9.44 -3.99
N VAL A 2 24.80 9.26 -5.28
CA VAL A 2 26.16 9.15 -5.80
C VAL A 2 26.82 10.52 -5.70
N ASP A 3 27.90 10.63 -4.93
CA ASP A 3 28.60 11.92 -4.75
C ASP A 3 29.53 12.22 -5.93
N ILE A 4 28.93 12.73 -7.02
CA ILE A 4 29.65 13.17 -8.22
C ILE A 4 30.63 14.29 -7.87
N VAL A 5 30.22 15.20 -6.99
CA VAL A 5 31.02 16.35 -6.57
C VAL A 5 32.28 15.90 -5.82
N GLY A 6 32.17 14.92 -4.93
CA GLY A 6 33.30 14.32 -4.24
C GLY A 6 34.26 13.60 -5.17
N GLN A 7 33.76 12.91 -6.20
CA GLN A 7 34.62 12.27 -7.20
C GLN A 7 35.41 13.28 -8.04
N ILE A 8 34.77 14.39 -8.43
CA ILE A 8 35.43 15.50 -9.13
C ILE A 8 36.51 16.14 -8.23
N LYS A 9 36.21 16.36 -6.95
CA LYS A 9 37.18 16.88 -5.98
C LYS A 9 38.42 15.98 -5.88
N LYS A 10 38.22 14.65 -5.83
CA LYS A 10 39.32 13.67 -5.75
C LYS A 10 40.16 13.60 -7.02
N HIS A 11 39.54 13.63 -8.20
CA HIS A 11 40.26 13.41 -9.46
C HIS A 11 40.83 14.69 -10.09
N ILE A 12 40.19 15.85 -9.88
CA ILE A 12 40.56 17.10 -10.57
C ILE A 12 41.20 18.12 -9.62
N LEU A 13 40.67 18.26 -8.39
CA LEU A 13 41.12 19.29 -7.44
C LEU A 13 42.24 18.80 -6.51
N ALA A 14 42.19 17.54 -6.07
CA ALA A 14 43.22 16.96 -5.21
C ALA A 14 44.65 17.01 -5.78
N PRO A 15 44.92 16.68 -7.07
CA PRO A 15 46.27 16.77 -7.62
C PRO A 15 46.79 18.22 -7.77
N ARG A 16 45.91 19.22 -7.63
CA ARG A 16 46.24 20.65 -7.70
C ARG A 16 46.37 21.31 -6.33
N ALA A 17 46.23 20.56 -5.24
CA ALA A 17 46.35 21.09 -3.89
C ALA A 17 47.80 21.43 -3.54
N LYS A 18 48.04 22.62 -2.99
CA LYS A 18 49.40 23.09 -2.63
C LYS A 18 49.90 22.55 -1.29
N THR A 19 48.99 22.12 -0.40
CA THR A 19 49.33 21.63 0.94
C THR A 19 48.77 20.23 1.16
N GLN A 20 49.47 19.43 1.97
CA GLN A 20 49.04 18.07 2.34
C GLN A 20 47.69 18.09 3.08
N LEU A 21 47.45 19.12 3.89
CA LEU A 21 46.18 19.30 4.60
C LEU A 21 45.03 19.48 3.61
N SER A 22 45.19 20.37 2.61
CA SER A 22 44.19 20.58 1.57
C SER A 22 43.96 19.32 0.73
N LEU A 23 45.01 18.56 0.44
CA LEU A 23 44.88 17.27 -0.26
C LEU A 23 44.03 16.29 0.56
N ASN A 24 44.33 16.13 1.86
CA ASN A 24 43.55 15.26 2.74
C ASN A 24 42.07 15.67 2.84
N LEU A 25 41.78 16.97 2.85
CA LEU A 25 40.40 17.49 2.84
C LEU A 25 39.63 17.12 1.57
N TYR A 26 40.28 17.10 0.41
CA TYR A 26 39.64 16.67 -0.84
C TYR A 26 39.37 15.15 -0.90
N PHE A 27 40.13 14.37 -0.14
CA PHE A 27 39.90 12.92 0.00
C PHE A 27 38.89 12.54 1.08
N GLN A 28 38.43 13.50 1.89
CA GLN A 28 37.40 13.25 2.89
C GLN A 28 36.10 12.79 2.19
N GLY A 29 35.55 11.67 2.64
CA GLY A 29 34.30 11.14 2.10
C GLY A 29 33.09 12.01 2.44
N ALA A 30 32.00 11.83 1.70
CA ALA A 30 30.74 12.52 2.00
C ALA A 30 30.17 12.09 3.35
N ALA A 31 29.58 13.03 4.10
CA ALA A 31 28.88 12.74 5.33
C ALA A 31 27.59 11.95 5.02
N VAL A 32 27.37 10.86 5.76
CA VAL A 32 26.18 10.01 5.59
C VAL A 32 25.14 10.37 6.62
N GLN A 33 23.96 10.80 6.14
CA GLN A 33 22.77 10.90 6.97
C GLN A 33 22.04 9.55 6.96
N LEU A 34 22.39 8.68 7.90
CA LEU A 34 21.82 7.33 8.01
C LEU A 34 20.30 7.37 8.21
N SER A 35 19.81 8.34 9.00
CA SER A 35 18.38 8.54 9.30
C SER A 35 17.53 8.78 8.04
N GLU A 36 18.02 9.60 7.12
CA GLU A 36 17.34 9.90 5.86
C GLU A 36 17.19 8.63 5.01
N ARG A 37 18.26 7.84 4.89
CA ARG A 37 18.26 6.56 4.15
C ARG A 37 17.24 5.57 4.71
N TYR A 38 17.20 5.40 6.03
CA TYR A 38 16.21 4.51 6.65
C TYR A 38 14.78 5.00 6.44
N THR A 39 14.58 6.32 6.45
CA THR A 39 13.26 6.92 6.21
C THR A 39 12.82 6.69 4.77
N ASP A 40 13.70 6.91 3.80
CA ASP A 40 13.44 6.66 2.39
C ASP A 40 13.08 5.19 2.11
N GLN A 41 13.85 4.25 2.67
CA GLN A 41 13.58 2.82 2.56
C GLN A 41 12.23 2.45 3.16
N THR A 42 11.90 3.00 4.35
CA THR A 42 10.63 2.72 5.03
C THR A 42 9.45 3.31 4.26
N LYS A 43 9.58 4.52 3.71
CA LYS A 43 8.57 5.16 2.86
C LYS A 43 8.28 4.32 1.62
N MET A 44 9.33 3.84 0.95
CA MET A 44 9.17 2.96 -0.22
C MET A 44 8.46 1.67 0.16
N LEU A 45 8.85 1.03 1.26
CA LEU A 45 8.19 -0.20 1.74
C LEU A 45 6.71 0.03 2.04
N PHE A 46 6.40 1.09 2.77
CA PHE A 46 5.02 1.48 3.12
C PHE A 46 4.18 1.69 1.86
N LEU A 47 4.68 2.47 0.90
CA LEU A 47 3.98 2.74 -0.35
C LEU A 47 3.71 1.45 -1.13
N CYS A 48 4.71 0.59 -1.28
CA CYS A 48 4.56 -0.65 -2.03
C CYS A 48 3.54 -1.58 -1.38
N LEU A 49 3.54 -1.69 -0.05
CA LEU A 49 2.59 -2.51 0.68
C LEU A 49 1.16 -1.95 0.63
N VAL A 50 0.97 -0.65 0.83
CA VAL A 50 -0.37 -0.04 0.81
C VAL A 50 -1.02 -0.15 -0.58
N TYR A 51 -0.26 0.02 -1.66
CA TYR A 51 -0.80 -0.03 -3.02
C TYR A 51 -0.88 -1.44 -3.62
N ALA A 52 -0.24 -2.43 -3.00
CA ALA A 52 -0.23 -3.80 -3.50
C ALA A 52 -1.61 -4.46 -3.67
N PRO A 53 -2.62 -4.26 -2.78
CA PRO A 53 -3.94 -4.88 -2.94
C PRO A 53 -4.68 -4.40 -4.20
N ILE A 54 -4.42 -3.17 -4.64
CA ILE A 54 -5.00 -2.58 -5.85
C ILE A 54 -4.15 -2.97 -7.08
N PHE A 55 -2.83 -2.91 -6.93
CA PHE A 55 -1.87 -3.12 -8.02
C PHE A 55 -0.75 -4.08 -7.57
N PRO A 56 -0.90 -5.40 -7.79
CA PRO A 56 0.04 -6.39 -7.28
C PRO A 56 1.46 -6.24 -7.85
N SER A 57 1.61 -5.64 -9.03
CA SER A 57 2.90 -5.26 -9.63
C SER A 57 3.69 -4.24 -8.80
N ALA A 58 3.07 -3.55 -7.83
CA ALA A 58 3.79 -2.71 -6.86
C ALA A 58 4.85 -3.50 -6.08
N TYR A 59 4.62 -4.80 -5.79
CA TYR A 59 5.62 -5.65 -5.15
C TYR A 59 6.88 -5.82 -6.01
N PHE A 60 6.70 -5.99 -7.31
CA PHE A 60 7.82 -6.17 -8.23
C PHE A 60 8.63 -4.87 -8.36
N ILE A 61 7.95 -3.74 -8.56
CA ILE A 61 8.59 -2.42 -8.66
C ILE A 61 9.31 -2.08 -7.35
N GLY A 62 8.67 -2.31 -6.21
CA GLY A 62 9.25 -2.12 -4.88
C GLY A 62 10.48 -2.99 -4.65
N GLY A 63 10.39 -4.27 -5.01
CA GLY A 63 11.49 -5.22 -4.91
C GLY A 63 12.70 -4.81 -5.74
N VAL A 64 12.49 -4.44 -7.01
CA VAL A 64 13.56 -3.94 -7.90
C VAL A 64 14.15 -2.64 -7.36
N SER A 65 13.32 -1.71 -6.89
CA SER A 65 13.79 -0.45 -6.28
C SER A 65 14.68 -0.70 -5.07
N MET A 66 14.27 -1.59 -4.15
CA MET A 66 15.08 -1.95 -2.99
C MET A 66 16.36 -2.69 -3.36
N PHE A 67 16.31 -3.55 -4.38
CA PHE A 67 17.49 -4.24 -4.90
C PHE A 67 18.52 -3.22 -5.42
N ILE A 68 18.11 -2.29 -6.27
CA ILE A 68 19.00 -1.23 -6.77
C ILE A 68 19.57 -0.40 -5.61
N GLN A 69 18.73 0.00 -4.66
CA GLN A 69 19.17 0.74 -3.47
C GLN A 69 20.22 -0.05 -2.66
N TYR A 70 20.05 -1.35 -2.48
CA TYR A 70 21.02 -2.20 -1.80
C TYR A 70 22.40 -2.15 -2.47
N TYR A 71 22.48 -2.29 -3.80
CA TYR A 71 23.77 -2.25 -4.50
C TYR A 71 24.39 -0.85 -4.48
N VAL A 72 23.57 0.18 -4.65
CA VAL A 72 24.04 1.58 -4.61
C VAL A 72 24.57 1.91 -3.21
N ASP A 73 23.85 1.56 -2.15
CA ASP A 73 24.26 1.84 -0.78
C ASP A 73 25.50 1.02 -0.40
N LYS A 74 25.58 -0.25 -0.82
CA LYS A 74 26.79 -1.08 -0.65
C LYS A 74 28.01 -0.45 -1.33
N TYR A 75 27.86 0.04 -2.56
CA TYR A 75 28.94 0.73 -3.26
C TYR A 75 29.35 2.03 -2.56
N CYS A 76 28.36 2.84 -2.15
CA CYS A 76 28.62 4.12 -1.49
C CYS A 76 29.33 3.94 -0.14
N LEU A 77 28.92 2.95 0.65
CA LEU A 77 29.50 2.64 1.95
C LEU A 77 30.97 2.23 1.85
N LEU A 78 31.35 1.48 0.81
CA LEU A 78 32.71 0.98 0.65
C LEU A 78 33.68 1.98 -0.01
N ARG A 79 33.19 2.92 -0.83
CA ARG A 79 34.08 3.75 -1.69
C ARG A 79 33.87 5.26 -1.61
N VAL A 80 32.70 5.72 -1.20
CA VAL A 80 32.32 7.15 -1.35
C VAL A 80 32.19 7.83 0.00
N TRP A 81 31.54 7.16 0.94
CA TRP A 81 31.16 7.72 2.22
C TRP A 81 32.32 7.76 3.21
N ALA A 82 32.34 8.82 4.02
CA ALA A 82 33.21 8.85 5.19
C ALA A 82 32.75 7.80 6.20
N ASN A 83 33.67 7.36 7.06
CA ASN A 83 33.34 6.40 8.11
C ASN A 83 32.19 6.94 8.95
N ALA A 84 31.09 6.17 9.03
CA ALA A 84 29.92 6.60 9.75
C ALA A 84 30.25 6.73 11.26
N PRO A 85 29.65 7.70 11.97
CA PRO A 85 29.76 7.71 13.43
C PRO A 85 29.25 6.38 13.98
N HIS A 86 29.84 5.91 15.09
CA HIS A 86 29.38 4.70 15.77
C HIS A 86 27.96 4.92 16.32
N ILE A 87 26.97 4.64 15.49
CA ILE A 87 25.56 4.64 15.86
C ILE A 87 25.27 3.25 16.43
N GLY A 88 24.89 3.20 17.71
CA GLY A 88 24.57 1.94 18.38
C GLY A 88 23.34 1.23 17.78
N THR A 89 23.04 0.05 18.30
CA THR A 89 21.94 -0.82 17.83
C THR A 89 20.53 -0.26 18.06
N GLN A 90 20.40 0.95 18.62
CA GLN A 90 19.11 1.59 18.92
C GLN A 90 18.34 1.96 17.64
N LEU A 91 19.04 2.40 16.60
CA LEU A 91 18.42 2.76 15.32
C LEU A 91 17.76 1.53 14.67
N GLU A 92 18.46 0.40 14.69
CA GLU A 92 17.95 -0.88 14.20
C GLU A 92 16.75 -1.38 15.01
N LYS A 93 16.75 -1.19 16.34
CA LYS A 93 15.59 -1.52 17.19
C LYS A 93 14.38 -0.65 16.84
N SER A 94 14.59 0.65 16.58
CA SER A 94 13.52 1.56 16.17
C SER A 94 12.94 1.17 14.82
N ARG A 95 13.80 0.91 13.82
CA ARG A 95 13.39 0.50 12.47
C ARG A 95 12.52 -0.75 12.48
N ARG A 96 12.90 -1.77 13.27
CA ARG A 96 12.11 -3.00 13.41
C ARG A 96 10.69 -2.71 13.89
N LYS A 97 10.52 -1.83 14.88
CA LYS A 97 9.17 -1.46 15.38
C LYS A 97 8.33 -0.81 14.28
N VAL A 98 8.91 0.12 13.53
CA VAL A 98 8.22 0.79 12.42
C VAL A 98 7.82 -0.20 11.33
N MET A 99 8.71 -1.14 10.98
CA MET A 99 8.41 -2.18 9.99
C MET A 99 7.22 -3.06 10.40
N TYR A 100 7.12 -3.43 11.69
CA TYR A 100 5.95 -4.16 12.18
C TYR A 100 4.66 -3.33 12.11
N ILE A 101 4.71 -2.04 12.46
CA ILE A 101 3.55 -1.14 12.35
C ILE A 101 3.07 -1.06 10.90
N VAL A 102 4.00 -0.91 9.94
CA VAL A 102 3.68 -0.88 8.51
C VAL A 102 3.00 -2.17 8.06
N LEU A 103 3.43 -3.34 8.54
CA LEU A 103 2.79 -4.62 8.23
C LEU A 103 1.36 -4.72 8.78
N VAL A 104 1.13 -4.24 10.01
CA VAL A 104 -0.22 -4.20 10.59
C VAL A 104 -1.13 -3.29 9.78
N ILE A 105 -0.65 -2.10 9.41
CA ILE A 105 -1.41 -1.17 8.55
C ILE A 105 -1.73 -1.81 7.21
N HIS A 106 -0.76 -2.48 6.58
CA HIS A 106 -0.98 -3.19 5.31
C HIS A 106 -2.04 -4.28 5.44
N ALA A 107 -1.99 -5.10 6.49
CA ALA A 107 -2.96 -6.18 6.71
C ALA A 107 -4.38 -5.63 6.90
N LEU A 108 -4.54 -4.58 7.72
CA LEU A 108 -5.83 -3.92 7.94
C LEU A 108 -6.35 -3.24 6.68
N PHE A 109 -5.49 -2.53 5.95
CA PHE A 109 -5.87 -1.85 4.71
C PHE A 109 -6.27 -2.84 3.62
N THR A 110 -5.56 -3.97 3.52
CA THR A 110 -5.89 -5.05 2.57
C THR A 110 -7.22 -5.69 2.93
N ALA A 111 -7.45 -6.02 4.20
CA ALA A 111 -8.73 -6.58 4.66
C ALA A 111 -9.89 -5.61 4.41
N PHE A 112 -9.70 -4.32 4.70
CA PHE A 112 -10.67 -3.27 4.42
C PHE A 112 -11.01 -3.18 2.92
N LEU A 113 -9.99 -3.08 2.07
CA LEU A 113 -10.19 -2.91 0.63
C LEU A 113 -10.93 -4.09 -0.02
N TRP A 114 -10.58 -5.32 0.38
CA TRP A 114 -11.25 -6.53 -0.11
C TRP A 114 -12.63 -6.76 0.52
N GLY A 115 -12.84 -6.29 1.75
CA GLY A 115 -14.14 -6.31 2.41
C GLY A 115 -15.14 -5.32 1.79
N SER A 116 -14.67 -4.18 1.29
CA SER A 116 -15.49 -3.17 0.63
C SER A 116 -15.68 -3.39 -0.89
N PHE A 117 -15.27 -4.55 -1.41
CA PHE A 117 -15.49 -4.89 -2.81
C PHE A 117 -16.84 -5.61 -2.96
N PRO A 118 -17.74 -5.21 -3.87
CA PRO A 118 -17.62 -4.14 -4.88
C PRO A 118 -17.91 -2.73 -4.32
N PHE A 119 -17.13 -1.71 -4.73
CA PHE A 119 -17.24 -0.32 -4.24
C PHE A 119 -18.49 0.44 -4.74
N ASP A 120 -19.53 -0.27 -5.13
CA ASP A 120 -20.72 0.29 -5.78
C ASP A 120 -21.98 0.25 -4.90
N ASP A 121 -21.88 -0.25 -3.66
CA ASP A 121 -23.00 -0.34 -2.71
C ASP A 121 -24.22 -1.06 -3.34
N VAL A 122 -24.00 -1.96 -4.29
CA VAL A 122 -25.08 -2.62 -5.05
C VAL A 122 -25.37 -4.02 -4.49
N CYS A 123 -26.59 -4.23 -4.02
CA CYS A 123 -27.12 -5.53 -3.65
C CYS A 123 -28.02 -6.12 -4.75
N ALA A 124 -28.15 -7.45 -4.76
CA ALA A 124 -29.26 -8.09 -5.47
C ALA A 124 -30.62 -7.57 -4.97
N GLY A 125 -31.45 -7.08 -5.87
CA GLY A 125 -32.85 -6.75 -5.64
C GLY A 125 -33.68 -8.01 -5.41
N ALA A 126 -34.98 -7.86 -5.09
CA ALA A 126 -35.91 -8.98 -5.27
C ALA A 126 -35.99 -9.33 -6.76
N ASP A 127 -36.38 -10.56 -7.12
CA ASP A 127 -36.63 -10.90 -8.52
C ASP A 127 -37.64 -9.90 -9.11
N ALA A 128 -37.36 -9.45 -10.33
CA ALA A 128 -38.26 -8.55 -11.03
C ALA A 128 -39.64 -9.18 -11.16
N GLU A 129 -40.66 -8.43 -10.72
CA GLU A 129 -42.04 -8.76 -11.02
C GLU A 129 -42.23 -8.72 -12.55
N ASP A 130 -42.97 -9.67 -13.11
CA ASP A 130 -43.15 -9.87 -14.57
C ASP A 130 -43.69 -8.61 -15.28
N SER A 131 -44.24 -7.66 -14.52
CA SER A 131 -44.68 -6.33 -14.94
C SER A 131 -43.56 -5.39 -15.40
N THR A 132 -42.31 -5.68 -15.04
CA THR A 132 -41.13 -4.87 -15.45
C THR A 132 -40.51 -5.35 -16.76
N VAL A 133 -40.94 -6.50 -17.30
CA VAL A 133 -40.47 -7.04 -18.58
C VAL A 133 -41.18 -6.31 -19.72
N GLY A 134 -40.43 -5.62 -20.56
CA GLY A 134 -41.00 -4.85 -21.66
C GLY A 134 -40.08 -3.75 -22.16
N ARG A 135 -40.60 -2.97 -23.10
CA ARG A 135 -39.93 -1.80 -23.66
C ARG A 135 -40.29 -0.59 -22.82
N HIS A 136 -39.30 0.00 -22.17
CA HIS A 136 -39.47 1.19 -21.34
C HIS A 136 -38.73 2.36 -21.98
N ASP A 137 -39.41 3.49 -22.10
CA ASP A 137 -38.78 4.73 -22.56
C ASP A 137 -38.20 5.44 -21.34
N VAL A 138 -36.86 5.49 -21.26
CA VAL A 138 -36.15 6.14 -20.16
C VAL A 138 -35.65 7.50 -20.63
N SER A 139 -35.90 8.55 -19.84
CA SER A 139 -35.35 9.87 -20.06
C SER A 139 -34.04 10.05 -19.31
N SER A 140 -33.04 10.62 -19.98
CA SER A 140 -31.76 10.95 -19.35
C SER A 140 -31.95 12.08 -18.33
N MET A 141 -31.57 11.86 -17.08
CA MET A 141 -31.64 12.88 -16.03
C MET A 141 -30.68 14.06 -16.27
N TYR A 142 -29.68 13.89 -17.14
CA TYR A 142 -28.64 14.88 -17.42
C TYR A 142 -28.83 15.64 -18.74
N ASP A 143 -29.73 15.18 -19.61
CA ASP A 143 -30.03 15.86 -20.86
C ASP A 143 -31.29 16.71 -20.71
N LYS A 144 -31.21 18.00 -21.06
CA LYS A 144 -32.37 18.91 -21.08
C LYS A 144 -33.18 18.79 -22.37
N THR A 145 -32.66 18.06 -23.36
CA THR A 145 -33.44 17.67 -24.52
C THR A 145 -34.25 16.44 -24.14
N ASP A 146 -35.56 16.47 -24.41
CA ASP A 146 -36.55 15.44 -24.04
C ASP A 146 -36.37 14.17 -24.91
N THR A 147 -35.14 13.68 -24.99
CA THR A 147 -34.74 12.55 -25.81
C THR A 147 -34.90 11.28 -24.98
N SER A 148 -36.03 10.60 -25.17
CA SER A 148 -36.22 9.25 -24.65
C SER A 148 -35.51 8.26 -25.57
N PHE A 149 -34.85 7.27 -24.96
CA PHE A 149 -34.33 6.12 -25.68
C PHE A 149 -34.98 4.84 -25.13
N PRO A 150 -35.45 3.95 -26.02
CA PRO A 150 -36.11 2.73 -25.60
C PRO A 150 -35.08 1.75 -25.05
N ILE A 151 -35.32 1.21 -23.86
CA ILE A 151 -34.55 0.12 -23.27
C ILE A 151 -35.47 -1.10 -23.23
N GLU A 152 -34.98 -2.23 -23.75
CA GLU A 152 -35.68 -3.52 -23.68
C GLU A 152 -35.12 -4.33 -22.52
N ILE A 153 -35.97 -4.63 -21.54
CA ILE A 153 -35.62 -5.45 -20.39
C ILE A 153 -35.95 -6.91 -20.72
N GLY A 154 -34.93 -7.76 -20.78
CA GLY A 154 -35.07 -9.20 -21.05
C GLY A 154 -35.83 -9.93 -19.94
N LYS A 155 -36.34 -11.13 -20.25
CA LYS A 155 -37.07 -11.97 -19.28
C LYS A 155 -36.16 -12.35 -18.10
N ASN A 156 -36.63 -12.14 -16.86
CA ASN A 156 -35.90 -12.32 -15.60
C ASN A 156 -34.68 -11.39 -15.42
N PRO A 157 -34.84 -10.07 -15.44
CA PRO A 157 -33.72 -9.18 -15.13
C PRO A 157 -33.37 -9.33 -13.65
N LYS A 158 -32.06 -9.48 -13.35
CA LYS A 158 -31.59 -9.38 -11.97
C LYS A 158 -31.72 -7.90 -11.57
N LEU A 159 -32.72 -7.58 -10.75
CA LEU A 159 -32.80 -6.25 -10.16
C LEU A 159 -31.62 -6.08 -9.23
N VAL A 160 -31.13 -4.85 -9.16
CA VAL A 160 -30.05 -4.42 -8.28
C VAL A 160 -30.53 -3.20 -7.52
N GLN A 161 -30.27 -3.15 -6.22
CA GLN A 161 -30.70 -2.07 -5.34
C GLN A 161 -29.49 -1.51 -4.60
N GLN A 162 -29.46 -0.19 -4.41
CA GLN A 162 -28.47 0.43 -3.54
C GLN A 162 -28.72 0.04 -2.08
N CYS A 163 -27.72 -0.58 -1.48
CA CYS A 163 -27.68 -0.92 -0.07
C CYS A 163 -26.72 0.02 0.64
N THR A 164 -27.20 0.76 1.64
CA THR A 164 -26.30 1.46 2.56
C THR A 164 -25.56 0.44 3.41
N GLU A 165 -24.27 0.26 3.17
CA GLU A 165 -23.42 -0.60 4.00
C GLU A 165 -23.07 0.11 5.30
N SER A 166 -23.48 -0.45 6.45
CA SER A 166 -22.97 -0.02 7.75
C SER A 166 -21.67 -0.75 8.03
N PHE A 167 -20.54 -0.06 7.83
CA PHE A 167 -19.22 -0.63 8.10
C PHE A 167 -18.99 -0.83 9.61
N ASN A 168 -18.83 -2.09 10.02
CA ASN A 168 -18.58 -2.46 11.40
C ASN A 168 -17.10 -2.90 11.55
N PHE A 169 -16.26 -2.01 12.10
CA PHE A 169 -14.81 -2.21 12.22
C PHE A 169 -14.41 -3.40 13.11
N ALA A 170 -15.29 -3.82 14.02
CA ALA A 170 -15.00 -4.86 15.02
C ALA A 170 -15.02 -6.29 14.46
N THR A 171 -15.78 -6.54 13.41
CA THR A 171 -15.91 -7.88 12.81
C THR A 171 -15.40 -7.92 11.38
N PHE A 172 -15.10 -6.77 10.75
CA PHE A 172 -15.00 -6.61 9.29
C PHE A 172 -16.20 -7.24 8.51
N ARG A 173 -17.22 -7.67 9.24
CA ARG A 173 -18.36 -8.44 8.79
C ARG A 173 -19.58 -7.93 9.53
N GLU A 174 -20.22 -6.95 8.92
CA GLU A 174 -21.67 -6.77 8.92
C GLU A 174 -22.11 -6.01 7.65
N ILE A 175 -21.45 -6.30 6.54
CA ILE A 175 -21.94 -5.93 5.21
C ILE A 175 -22.95 -7.02 4.83
N GLY A 176 -24.25 -6.74 5.01
CA GLY A 176 -25.35 -7.66 4.68
C GLY A 176 -26.25 -8.12 5.84
N SER A 177 -26.14 -7.54 7.04
CA SER A 177 -27.05 -7.86 8.17
C SER A 177 -28.36 -7.06 8.12
N LYS A 178 -29.09 -7.17 7.01
CA LYS A 178 -30.56 -6.97 6.96
C LYS A 178 -31.14 -7.68 5.73
N GLY A 179 -31.00 -9.00 5.75
CA GLY A 179 -31.52 -9.90 4.72
C GLY A 179 -30.40 -10.61 4.00
N ARG A 180 -30.48 -11.95 3.97
CA ARG A 180 -29.57 -12.87 3.27
C ARG A 180 -29.58 -12.62 1.76
N LYS A 181 -29.05 -11.49 1.31
CA LYS A 181 -28.79 -11.20 -0.09
C LYS A 181 -27.29 -11.21 -0.23
N ALA A 182 -26.80 -12.10 -1.09
CA ALA A 182 -25.38 -12.30 -1.31
C ALA A 182 -24.73 -10.96 -1.66
N TRP A 183 -23.97 -10.42 -0.72
CA TRP A 183 -23.23 -9.17 -0.81
C TRP A 183 -21.97 -9.33 -1.70
N MET A 184 -21.73 -10.53 -2.22
CA MET A 184 -20.69 -10.85 -3.19
C MET A 184 -21.26 -11.68 -4.34
N LEU A 185 -20.85 -11.34 -5.56
CA LEU A 185 -21.31 -11.97 -6.81
C LEU A 185 -20.78 -13.40 -7.01
N GLY A 186 -19.87 -13.91 -6.14
CA GLY A 186 -19.35 -15.28 -6.24
C GLY A 186 -18.77 -15.86 -4.94
N GLU A 187 -18.91 -17.19 -4.79
CA GLU A 187 -18.47 -17.97 -3.61
C GLU A 187 -16.96 -17.87 -3.32
N ASN A 188 -16.14 -17.67 -4.36
CA ASN A 188 -14.68 -17.59 -4.23
C ASN A 188 -14.21 -16.29 -3.54
N GLN A 189 -14.97 -15.20 -3.63
CA GLN A 189 -14.58 -13.92 -3.03
C GLN A 189 -14.79 -13.92 -1.52
N GLU A 190 -15.88 -14.52 -1.04
CA GLU A 190 -16.15 -14.66 0.40
C GLU A 190 -15.03 -15.45 1.10
N GLY A 191 -14.53 -16.50 0.46
CA GLY A 191 -13.41 -17.29 0.99
C GLY A 191 -12.09 -16.50 1.11
N ILE A 192 -11.79 -15.63 0.13
CA ILE A 192 -10.59 -14.79 0.15
C ILE A 192 -10.68 -13.74 1.26
N THR A 193 -11.83 -13.06 1.38
CA THR A 193 -12.04 -12.05 2.41
C THR A 193 -11.96 -12.67 3.81
N TYR A 194 -12.57 -13.83 4.03
CA TYR A 194 -12.45 -14.56 5.29
C TYR A 194 -10.99 -14.87 5.65
N LEU A 195 -10.21 -15.38 4.69
CA LEU A 195 -8.81 -15.67 4.91
C LEU A 195 -8.00 -14.40 5.26
N LEU A 196 -8.26 -13.29 4.56
CA LEU A 196 -7.60 -12.01 4.81
C LEU A 196 -7.95 -11.44 6.20
N GLU A 197 -9.21 -11.52 6.62
CA GLU A 197 -9.66 -11.10 7.95
C GLU A 197 -8.92 -11.86 9.06
N TRP A 198 -8.90 -13.19 8.99
CA TRP A 198 -8.19 -14.01 9.98
C TRP A 198 -6.70 -13.77 9.98
N THR A 199 -6.08 -13.62 8.81
CA THR A 199 -4.64 -13.30 8.75
C THR A 199 -4.34 -11.93 9.36
N SER A 200 -5.20 -10.93 9.14
CA SER A 200 -5.03 -9.60 9.72
C SER A 200 -5.17 -9.60 11.24
N LEU A 201 -6.15 -10.35 11.79
CA LEU A 201 -6.32 -10.55 13.23
C LEU A 201 -5.12 -11.27 13.86
N VAL A 202 -4.62 -12.34 13.22
CA VAL A 202 -3.43 -13.05 13.70
C VAL A 202 -2.20 -12.14 13.71
N ILE A 203 -1.99 -11.32 12.67
CA ILE A 203 -0.90 -10.35 12.62
C ILE A 203 -1.03 -9.30 13.72
N LEU A 204 -2.25 -8.80 13.98
CA LEU A 204 -2.51 -7.82 15.02
C LEU A 204 -2.28 -8.41 16.41
N ILE A 205 -2.80 -9.61 16.68
CA ILE A 205 -2.62 -10.33 17.95
C ILE A 205 -1.14 -10.62 18.20
N THR A 206 -0.42 -11.16 17.20
CA THR A 206 1.02 -11.44 17.33
C THR A 206 1.82 -10.17 17.57
N TRP A 207 1.44 -9.05 16.95
CA TRP A 207 2.04 -7.75 17.22
C TRP A 207 1.76 -7.28 18.65
N VAL A 208 0.51 -7.31 19.12
CA VAL A 208 0.13 -6.92 20.48
C VAL A 208 0.86 -7.77 21.52
N ILE A 209 0.92 -9.09 21.33
CA ILE A 209 1.65 -10.01 22.22
C ILE A 209 3.16 -9.73 22.16
N GLY A 210 3.72 -9.53 20.96
CA GLY A 210 5.15 -9.26 20.78
C GLY A 210 5.60 -7.91 21.36
N VAL A 211 4.72 -6.90 21.35
CA VAL A 211 4.96 -5.59 21.96
C VAL A 211 4.74 -5.63 23.47
N SER A 212 3.65 -6.26 23.93
CA SER A 212 3.30 -6.35 25.36
C SER A 212 4.20 -7.34 26.14
N GLY A 213 4.72 -8.36 25.45
CA GLY A 213 5.62 -9.37 26.02
C GLY A 213 7.04 -8.86 26.26
N LYS A 214 7.43 -7.74 25.62
CA LYS A 214 8.64 -7.00 25.98
C LYS A 214 8.28 -5.96 27.03
N LYS A 215 8.18 -6.40 28.29
CA LYS A 215 8.31 -5.48 29.43
C LYS A 215 9.61 -4.69 29.23
N PHE A 216 9.48 -3.36 29.31
CA PHE A 216 10.58 -2.40 29.25
C PHE A 216 11.68 -2.72 30.26
#